data_AF-A0A2W6DDZ3-F1
#
_entry.id   AF-A0A2W6DDZ3-F1
#
_cell.length_a   1.000
_cell.length_b   1.000
_cell.length_c   1.000
_cell.angle_alpha   90.00
_cell.angle_beta   90.00
_cell.angle_gamma   90.00
#
_symmetry.space_group_name_H-M   'P 1'
#
loop_
_entity.id
_entity.type
_entity.pdbx_description
1 polymer ?
#
loop_
_entity_poly.entity_id
_entity_poly.type
_entity_poly.pdbx_seq_one_letter_code
_entity_poly.pdbx_strand_id
1 'polypeptide(L)'
;MSGCVANQGRFYGGFDAVVVLSVPPDVLLAWINGRVTNDFGKHPADRARILEDLRTVEPLLRKTATAEIDAARPLEEVIDAVETIAHRLHAGPRPH
;
A
#
# COMPACT_ATOMS: atom_id res chain seq x y z
N MET A 1 -6.10 -11.40 -12.05
CA MET A 1 -5.64 -11.20 -10.66
C MET A 1 -4.24 -10.63 -10.73
N SER A 2 -4.02 -9.39 -10.30
CA SER A 2 -2.72 -8.70 -10.45
C SER A 2 -2.34 -7.94 -9.17
N GLY A 3 -2.50 -8.59 -8.00
CA GLY A 3 -2.18 -8.01 -6.69
C GLY A 3 -1.01 -8.69 -5.97
N CYS A 4 -0.80 -9.99 -6.20
CA CYS A 4 0.34 -10.74 -5.66
C CYS A 4 1.02 -11.49 -6.79
N VAL A 5 1.87 -10.80 -7.56
CA VAL A 5 2.82 -11.50 -8.40
C VAL A 5 3.88 -12.06 -7.46
N ALA A 6 4.01 -13.39 -7.40
CA ALA A 6 4.97 -14.12 -6.56
C ALA A 6 6.44 -13.70 -6.77
N ASN A 7 6.71 -12.85 -7.78
CA ASN A 7 8.01 -12.26 -8.04
C ASN A 7 8.36 -11.12 -7.06
N GLN A 8 7.42 -10.62 -6.24
CA GLN A 8 7.70 -9.53 -5.30
C GLN A 8 8.86 -9.86 -4.35
N GLY A 9 8.96 -11.10 -3.85
CA GLY A 9 10.08 -11.54 -3.00
C GLY A 9 11.47 -11.43 -3.66
N ARG A 10 11.53 -11.48 -5.00
CA ARG A 10 12.79 -11.56 -5.77
C ARG A 10 13.41 -10.19 -6.07
N PHE A 11 12.67 -9.09 -5.86
CA PHE A 11 13.10 -7.72 -6.17
C PHE A 11 13.20 -6.80 -4.94
N TYR A 12 12.86 -7.25 -3.74
CA TYR A 12 13.05 -6.44 -2.51
C TYR A 12 14.50 -5.97 -2.32
N GLY A 13 15.49 -6.75 -2.76
CA GLY A 13 16.91 -6.36 -2.70
C GLY A 13 17.32 -5.23 -3.66
N GLY A 14 16.44 -4.80 -4.57
CA GLY A 14 16.70 -3.71 -5.51
C GLY A 14 15.98 -2.40 -5.18
N PHE A 15 15.20 -2.37 -4.10
CA PHE A 15 14.49 -1.16 -3.65
C PHE A 15 15.11 -0.68 -2.34
N ASP A 16 15.44 0.61 -2.27
CA ASP A 16 15.93 1.23 -1.02
C ASP A 16 14.84 1.26 0.07
N ALA A 17 13.56 1.26 -0.33
CA ALA A 17 12.44 1.05 0.58
C ALA A 17 11.19 0.52 -0.13
N VAL A 18 10.39 -0.25 0.61
CA VAL A 18 9.03 -0.64 0.23
C VAL A 18 8.05 -0.04 1.23
N VAL A 19 7.11 0.76 0.73
CA VAL A 19 6.13 1.48 1.55
C VAL A 19 4.74 0.90 1.31
N VAL A 20 4.04 0.53 2.39
CA VAL A 20 2.64 0.12 2.34
C VAL A 20 1.75 1.32 2.69
N LEU A 21 0.83 1.64 1.79
CA LEU A 21 -0.24 2.61 2.04
C LEU A 21 -1.45 1.86 2.59
N SER A 22 -1.71 2.00 3.88
CA SER A 22 -2.86 1.39 4.55
C SER A 22 -3.99 2.39 4.68
N VAL A 23 -5.22 1.90 4.81
CA VAL A 23 -6.41 2.74 4.98
C VAL A 23 -7.47 1.90 5.70
N PRO A 24 -8.32 2.48 6.56
CA PRO A 24 -9.42 1.74 7.17
C PRO A 24 -10.36 1.13 6.10
N PRO A 25 -10.88 -0.10 6.31
CA PRO A 25 -11.67 -0.80 5.29
C PRO A 25 -12.90 -0.02 4.82
N ASP A 26 -13.56 0.70 5.71
CA ASP A 26 -14.73 1.54 5.42
C ASP A 26 -14.37 2.73 4.51
N VAL A 27 -13.23 3.38 4.77
CA VAL A 27 -12.72 4.47 3.92
C VAL A 27 -12.33 3.94 2.54
N LEU A 28 -11.66 2.79 2.47
CA LEU A 28 -11.30 2.15 1.19
C LEU A 28 -12.55 1.84 0.34
N LEU A 29 -13.58 1.28 0.96
CA LEU A 29 -14.84 0.96 0.27
C LEU A 29 -15.58 2.22 -0.18
N ALA A 30 -15.57 3.28 0.61
CA ALA A 30 -16.15 4.57 0.23
C ALA A 30 -15.45 5.16 -1.01
N TRP A 31 -14.11 5.14 -1.05
CA TRP A 31 -13.34 5.60 -2.20
C TRP A 31 -13.59 4.79 -3.45
N ILE A 32 -13.63 3.47 -3.33
CA ILE A 32 -13.93 2.56 -4.45
C ILE A 32 -15.28 2.89 -5.06
N ASN A 33 -16.31 3.11 -4.23
CA ASN A 33 -17.64 3.48 -4.73
C ASN A 33 -17.65 4.81 -5.47
N GLY A 34 -16.79 5.76 -5.09
CA GLY A 34 -16.64 7.05 -5.76
C GLY A 34 -15.85 7.02 -7.08
N ARG A 35 -15.20 5.89 -7.44
CA ARG A 35 -14.41 5.81 -8.68
C ARG A 35 -15.32 5.87 -9.90
N VAL A 36 -15.05 6.80 -10.81
CA VAL A 36 -15.79 6.93 -12.08
C VAL A 36 -15.19 6.10 -13.21
N THR A 37 -13.90 5.75 -13.13
CA THR A 37 -13.16 5.09 -14.21
C THR A 37 -12.92 3.60 -14.01
N ASN A 38 -13.26 3.05 -12.84
CA ASN A 38 -13.00 1.65 -12.48
C ASN A 38 -14.15 1.08 -11.63
N ASP A 39 -14.76 -0.01 -12.11
CA ASP A 39 -15.92 -0.64 -11.45
C ASP A 39 -15.55 -1.77 -10.48
N PHE A 40 -14.27 -2.16 -10.43
CA PHE A 40 -13.81 -3.18 -9.48
C PHE A 40 -14.06 -2.73 -8.03
N GLY A 41 -14.68 -3.61 -7.23
CA GLY A 41 -14.98 -3.34 -5.83
C GLY A 41 -16.33 -2.68 -5.57
N LYS A 42 -17.09 -2.34 -6.62
CA LYS A 42 -18.47 -1.82 -6.47
C LYS A 42 -19.49 -2.93 -6.27
N HIS A 43 -19.24 -4.13 -6.79
CA HIS A 43 -20.12 -5.29 -6.63
C HIS A 43 -19.89 -5.98 -5.27
N PRO A 44 -20.93 -6.51 -4.59
CA PRO A 44 -20.78 -7.17 -3.29
C PRO A 44 -19.72 -8.28 -3.23
N ALA A 45 -19.60 -9.07 -4.30
CA ALA A 45 -18.60 -10.13 -4.41
C ALA A 45 -17.15 -9.58 -4.43
N ASP A 46 -16.92 -8.45 -5.09
CA ASP A 46 -15.62 -7.80 -5.10
C ASP A 46 -15.31 -7.18 -3.73
N ARG A 47 -16.31 -6.59 -3.06
CA ARG A 47 -16.14 -6.06 -1.69
C ARG A 47 -15.73 -7.15 -0.71
N ALA A 48 -16.39 -8.31 -0.77
CA ALA A 48 -16.03 -9.45 0.06
C ALA A 48 -14.58 -9.91 -0.21
N ARG A 49 -14.16 -9.92 -1.49
CA ARG A 49 -12.77 -10.24 -1.83
C ARG A 49 -11.78 -9.22 -1.30
N ILE A 50 -12.09 -7.93 -1.42
CA ILE A 50 -11.25 -6.84 -0.89
C ILE A 50 -11.09 -6.97 0.62
N LEU A 51 -12.18 -7.19 1.36
CA LEU A 51 -12.11 -7.37 2.81
C LEU A 51 -11.30 -8.61 3.21
N GLU A 52 -11.41 -9.69 2.44
CA GLU A 52 -10.61 -10.90 2.66
C GLU A 52 -9.12 -10.66 2.36
N ASP A 53 -8.79 -9.92 1.31
CA ASP A 53 -7.41 -9.54 0.98
C ASP A 53 -6.80 -8.65 2.09
N LEU A 54 -7.55 -7.68 2.63
CA LEU A 54 -7.11 -6.88 3.79
C LEU A 54 -6.82 -7.76 5.01
N ARG A 55 -7.59 -8.84 5.21
CA ARG A 55 -7.42 -9.75 6.36
C ARG A 55 -6.25 -10.72 6.18
N THR A 56 -6.00 -11.16 4.95
CA THR A 56 -5.09 -12.28 4.68
C THR A 56 -3.77 -11.88 4.03
N VAL A 57 -3.78 -10.86 3.18
CA VAL A 57 -2.63 -10.42 2.38
C VAL A 57 -1.96 -9.20 3.01
N GLU A 58 -2.72 -8.20 3.45
CA GLU A 58 -2.14 -6.96 4.00
C GLU A 58 -1.18 -7.18 5.18
N PRO A 59 -1.45 -8.10 6.13
CA PRO A 59 -0.48 -8.40 7.19
C PRO A 59 0.84 -8.96 6.67
N LEU A 60 0.83 -9.66 5.52
CA LEU A 60 2.04 -10.15 4.88
C LEU A 60 2.83 -9.00 4.24
N LEU A 61 2.13 -8.06 3.59
CA LEU A 61 2.74 -6.87 3.01
C LEU A 61 3.39 -5.99 4.08
N ARG A 62 2.70 -5.77 5.20
CA ARG A 62 3.22 -4.98 6.34
C ARG A 62 4.46 -5.59 6.96
N LYS A 63 4.56 -6.93 7.01
CA LYS A 63 5.76 -7.63 7.53
C LYS A 63 7.01 -7.43 6.68
N THR A 64 6.85 -7.20 5.38
CA THR A 64 7.97 -7.03 4.45
C THR A 64 8.22 -5.57 4.09
N ALA A 65 7.39 -4.64 4.59
CA ALA A 65 7.51 -3.22 4.30
C ALA A 65 8.60 -2.57 5.15
N THR A 66 9.31 -1.61 4.55
CA THR A 66 10.23 -0.71 5.25
C THR A 66 9.46 0.32 6.09
N ALA A 67 8.28 0.73 5.62
CA ALA A 67 7.41 1.67 6.31
C ALA A 67 5.94 1.44 5.95
N GLU A 68 5.05 1.82 6.87
CA GLU A 68 3.60 1.89 6.66
C GLU A 68 3.16 3.35 6.78
N ILE A 69 2.29 3.80 5.88
CA ILE A 69 1.68 5.14 5.91
C ILE A 69 0.17 4.98 5.83
N ASP A 70 -0.54 5.61 6.75
CA ASP A 70 -1.99 5.74 6.68
C ASP A 70 -2.38 6.75 5.59
N ALA A 71 -2.93 6.25 4.49
CA ALA A 71 -3.39 7.03 3.35
C ALA A 71 -4.72 7.74 3.61
N ALA A 72 -5.44 7.45 4.70
CA ALA A 72 -6.65 8.17 5.07
C ALA A 72 -6.37 9.60 5.58
N ARG A 73 -5.12 9.90 5.89
CA ARG A 73 -4.66 11.23 6.28
C ARG A 73 -4.75 12.22 5.11
N PRO A 74 -4.73 13.54 5.39
CA PRO A 74 -4.65 14.56 4.34
C PRO A 74 -3.49 14.29 3.36
N LEU A 75 -3.70 14.61 2.08
CA LEU A 75 -2.77 14.28 1.00
C LEU A 75 -1.37 14.84 1.26
N GLU A 76 -1.30 16.08 1.75
CA GLU A 76 -0.06 16.74 2.13
C GLU A 76 0.72 15.95 3.18
N GLU A 77 0.05 15.39 4.19
CA GLU A 77 0.70 14.61 5.24
C GLU A 77 1.22 13.27 4.71
N VAL A 78 0.51 12.67 3.74
CA VAL A 78 0.94 11.44 3.08
C VAL A 78 2.17 11.71 2.20
N ILE A 79 2.18 12.82 1.45
CA ILE A 79 3.31 13.24 0.62
C ILE A 79 4.54 13.49 1.50
N ASP A 80 4.39 14.30 2.55
CA ASP A 80 5.46 14.63 3.49
C ASP A 80 6.08 13.38 4.12
N ALA A 81 5.25 12.38 4.46
CA ALA A 81 5.71 11.11 5.01
C ALA A 81 6.55 10.30 3.99
N VAL A 82 6.11 10.25 2.73
CA VAL A 82 6.86 9.58 1.65
C VAL A 82 8.18 10.29 1.38
N GLU A 83 8.18 11.62 1.27
CA GLU A 83 9.40 12.42 1.06
C GLU A 83 10.39 12.23 2.20
N THR A 84 9.90 12.21 3.45
CA THR A 84 10.73 11.97 4.63
C THR A 84 11.44 10.62 4.56
N ILE A 85 10.76 9.56 4.13
CA ILE A 85 11.36 8.23 3.96
C ILE A 85 12.44 8.27 2.88
N ALA A 86 12.15 8.87 1.72
CA ALA A 86 13.11 8.99 0.63
C ALA A 86 14.37 9.79 1.05
N HIS A 87 14.19 10.91 1.75
CA HIS A 87 15.30 11.74 2.23
C HIS A 87 16.17 11.01 3.27
N ARG A 88 15.57 10.25 4.19
CA ARG A 88 16.33 9.45 5.17
C ARG A 88 17.22 8.40 4.51
N LEU A 89 16.74 7.76 3.45
CA LEU A 89 17.52 6.76 2.71
C LEU A 89 18.67 7.40 1.94
N HIS A 90 18.49 8.60 1.40
CA HIS A 90 19.53 9.34 0.70
C HIS A 90 20.55 10.04 1.61
N ALA A 91 20.19 10.32 2.87
CA ALA A 91 21.06 10.95 3.86
C ALA A 91 21.93 9.95 4.65
N GLY A 92 21.62 8.65 4.61
CA GLY A 92 22.44 7.59 5.19
C GLY A 92 23.59 7.17 4.27
N PRO A 93 24.69 6.58 4.80
CA PRO A 93 25.70 5.98 3.95
C PRO A 93 25.08 4.83 3.16
N ARG A 94 25.21 4.84 1.83
CA ARG A 94 24.72 3.75 0.97
C ARG A 94 25.39 2.43 1.40
N PRO A 95 24.62 1.39 1.75
CA PRO A 95 25.20 0.06 1.94
C PRO A 95 25.75 -0.42 0.60
N HIS A 96 26.97 -0.96 0.66
CA HIS A 96 27.76 -1.48 -0.45
C HIS A 96 27.63 -2.99 -0.54
#